data_AF-A0A8J5MWP7-F1
#
_entry.id   AF-A0A8J5MWP7-F1
#
_cell.length_a   1.000
_cell.length_b   1.000
_cell.length_c   1.000
_cell.angle_alpha   90.00
_cell.angle_beta   90.00
_cell.angle_gamma   90.00
#
_symmetry.space_group_name_H-M   'P 1'
#
loop_
_entity.id
_entity.type
_entity.pdbx_description
1 polymer ?
#
loop_
_entity_poly.entity_id
_entity_poly.type
_entity_poly.pdbx_seq_one_letter_code
_entity_poly.pdbx_strand_id
1 'polypeptide(L)'
;VEHCKMPKIKKSLSSTLNALVNVYNDFTTGGQVLFCKYCEVVVSSSKKFQVQQHIQTAEHAMKKEAKTSAKQQALLPTTLSRPGPKHSQFNQDLCRALVSADIPLNKLNNKELVSFLEKYTDQKVPSESTLRKNYVPDLSNETLDRLREKPMACTGLLELARAVMPDVNVLLSTVKKVFLKAPSRKERFRQISDTVPLPPSPVVTRWGTWIEAALYYADNFEIVKCVVESFDPTASVHMKEAQNVLKMDGLREDLIFIRANLVCISSAILKLEKEGLTLKSSMDVVQGVVDSLSHLEKKDYFEKSARFLLKTKVTAD
;
A
#
# COMPACT_ATOMS: atom_id res chain seq x y z
N VAL A 1 -16.86 -4.30 77.61
CA VAL A 1 -16.86 -5.56 76.83
C VAL A 1 -18.32 -5.93 76.73
N GLU A 2 -18.97 -5.84 75.58
CA GLU A 2 -18.92 -6.83 74.51
C GLU A 2 -19.07 -6.17 73.14
N HIS A 3 -18.14 -6.45 72.24
CA HIS A 3 -18.29 -6.19 70.81
C HIS A 3 -18.82 -7.49 70.18
N CYS A 4 -20.06 -7.47 69.70
CA CYS A 4 -20.63 -8.56 68.91
C CYS A 4 -19.78 -8.82 67.66
N LYS A 5 -18.98 -9.88 67.70
CA LYS A 5 -18.26 -10.42 66.53
C LYS A 5 -19.24 -11.23 65.69
N MET A 6 -19.60 -10.70 64.52
CA MET A 6 -20.28 -11.46 63.49
C MET A 6 -19.43 -12.67 63.03
N PRO A 7 -20.01 -13.86 62.87
CA PRO A 7 -19.33 -15.03 62.32
C PRO A 7 -18.97 -14.82 60.83
N LYS A 8 -17.72 -15.09 60.45
CA LYS A 8 -17.26 -15.00 59.06
C LYS A 8 -17.94 -16.09 58.22
N ILE A 9 -18.84 -15.69 57.32
CA ILE A 9 -19.50 -16.54 56.32
C ILE A 9 -18.42 -17.21 55.45
N LYS A 10 -18.43 -18.55 55.37
CA LYS A 10 -17.52 -19.30 54.48
C LYS A 10 -17.84 -18.93 53.02
N LYS A 11 -16.86 -18.34 52.32
CA LYS A 11 -16.97 -18.03 50.89
C LYS A 11 -17.22 -19.32 50.10
N SER A 12 -18.15 -19.31 49.16
CA SER A 12 -18.43 -20.46 48.30
C SER A 12 -17.19 -20.80 47.46
N LEU A 13 -16.98 -22.09 47.16
CA LEU A 13 -15.84 -22.56 46.36
C LEU A 13 -15.77 -21.84 44.99
N SER A 14 -16.92 -21.66 44.35
CA SER A 14 -17.08 -20.89 43.12
C SER A 14 -16.60 -19.44 43.25
N SER A 15 -16.92 -18.74 44.34
CA SER A 15 -16.44 -17.37 44.56
C SER A 15 -14.92 -17.29 44.74
N THR A 16 -14.30 -18.33 45.30
CA THR A 16 -12.84 -18.41 45.48
C THR A 16 -12.13 -18.70 44.15
N LEU A 17 -12.69 -19.59 43.33
CA LEU A 17 -12.18 -19.90 42.00
C LEU A 17 -12.27 -18.70 41.05
N ASN A 18 -13.40 -17.99 41.06
CA ASN A 18 -13.57 -16.77 40.27
C ASN A 18 -12.58 -15.67 40.69
N ALA A 19 -12.31 -15.52 41.99
CA ALA A 19 -11.28 -14.60 42.47
C ALA A 19 -9.88 -14.97 41.95
N LEU A 20 -9.55 -16.27 41.84
CA LEU A 20 -8.27 -16.72 41.29
C LEU A 20 -8.15 -16.51 39.78
N VAL A 21 -9.22 -16.74 39.01
CA VAL A 21 -9.25 -16.46 37.56
C VAL A 21 -9.11 -14.97 37.28
N ASN A 22 -9.69 -14.10 38.11
CA ASN A 22 -9.53 -12.66 37.99
C ASN A 22 -8.10 -12.17 38.29
N VAL A 23 -7.39 -12.85 39.20
CA VAL A 23 -6.00 -12.51 39.55
C VAL A 23 -5.01 -13.10 38.54
N TYR A 24 -5.30 -14.27 37.98
CA TYR A 24 -4.41 -14.99 37.06
C TYR A 24 -5.13 -15.31 35.74
N ASN A 25 -4.81 -14.57 34.69
CA ASN A 25 -5.44 -14.70 33.37
C ASN A 25 -5.15 -16.06 32.66
N ASP A 26 -4.29 -16.89 33.23
CA ASP A 26 -3.85 -18.16 32.66
C ASP A 26 -4.85 -19.32 32.92
N PHE A 27 -5.91 -19.06 33.70
CA PHE A 27 -6.87 -20.08 34.14
C PHE A 27 -8.32 -19.80 33.69
N THR A 28 -9.13 -20.85 33.62
CA THR A 28 -10.60 -20.83 33.49
C THR A 28 -11.23 -21.68 34.59
N THR A 29 -12.51 -21.44 34.90
CA THR A 29 -13.26 -22.26 35.86
C THR A 29 -14.70 -22.46 35.41
N GLY A 30 -15.22 -23.68 35.60
CA GLY A 30 -16.65 -24.01 35.48
C GLY A 30 -17.38 -23.98 36.83
N GLY A 31 -16.80 -23.33 37.85
CA GLY A 31 -17.37 -23.22 39.21
C GLY A 31 -17.04 -24.36 40.16
N GLN A 32 -16.43 -25.46 39.68
CA GLN A 32 -16.03 -26.62 40.49
C GLN A 32 -14.51 -26.89 40.48
N VAL A 33 -13.82 -26.61 39.37
CA VAL A 33 -12.38 -26.85 39.21
C VAL A 33 -11.68 -25.65 38.57
N LEU A 34 -10.38 -25.50 38.82
CA LEU A 34 -9.51 -24.51 38.17
C LEU A 34 -8.73 -25.19 37.05
N PHE A 35 -8.87 -24.72 35.82
CA PHE A 35 -8.27 -25.32 34.63
C PHE A 35 -7.26 -24.38 34.00
N CYS A 36 -6.07 -24.87 33.67
CA CYS A 36 -5.06 -24.05 32.98
C CYS A 36 -5.30 -24.04 31.47
N LYS A 37 -5.40 -22.85 30.87
CA LYS A 37 -5.62 -22.65 29.42
C LYS A 37 -4.47 -23.20 28.55
N TYR A 38 -3.25 -23.19 29.08
CA TYR A 38 -2.05 -23.54 28.32
C TYR A 38 -1.63 -24.99 28.54
N CYS A 39 -1.64 -25.43 29.81
CA CYS A 39 -1.23 -26.79 30.18
C CYS A 39 -2.35 -27.83 30.01
N GLU A 40 -3.61 -27.40 29.85
CA GLU A 40 -4.79 -28.27 29.72
C GLU A 40 -4.98 -29.27 30.88
N VAL A 41 -4.52 -28.90 32.07
CA VAL A 41 -4.64 -29.71 33.29
C VAL A 41 -5.46 -29.00 34.34
N VAL A 42 -6.11 -29.79 35.20
CA VAL A 42 -6.76 -29.31 36.41
C VAL A 42 -5.70 -28.99 37.46
N VAL A 43 -5.75 -27.78 38.00
CA VAL A 43 -4.81 -27.29 39.02
C VAL A 43 -5.55 -27.17 40.35
N SER A 44 -4.95 -27.68 41.42
CA SER A 44 -5.55 -27.61 42.76
C SER A 44 -5.63 -26.16 43.24
N SER A 45 -6.84 -25.72 43.57
CA SER A 45 -7.11 -24.39 44.12
C SER A 45 -7.17 -24.37 45.65
N SER A 46 -6.79 -25.47 46.30
CA SER A 46 -6.89 -25.62 47.77
C SER A 46 -6.06 -24.58 48.52
N LYS A 47 -4.93 -24.15 47.95
CA LYS A 47 -4.05 -23.10 48.48
C LYS A 47 -3.52 -22.24 47.33
N LYS A 48 -3.52 -20.91 47.50
CA LYS A 48 -3.04 -19.94 46.49
C LYS A 48 -1.62 -20.23 45.99
N PHE A 49 -0.74 -20.75 46.85
CA PHE A 49 0.63 -21.11 46.50
C PHE A 49 0.74 -22.20 45.43
N GLN A 50 -0.18 -23.16 45.38
CA GLN A 50 -0.15 -24.26 44.38
C GLN A 50 -0.42 -23.74 42.96
N VAL A 51 -1.31 -22.75 42.83
CA VAL A 51 -1.59 -22.06 41.57
C VAL A 51 -0.37 -21.25 41.11
N GLN A 52 0.31 -20.59 42.05
CA GLN A 52 1.50 -19.81 41.77
C GLN A 52 2.70 -20.68 41.38
N GLN A 53 2.86 -21.84 42.02
CA GLN A 53 3.90 -22.80 41.66
C GLN A 53 3.68 -23.35 40.24
N HIS A 54 2.43 -23.62 39.85
CA HIS A 54 2.09 -24.11 38.52
C HIS A 54 2.52 -23.12 37.41
N ILE A 55 2.19 -21.83 37.54
CA ILE A 55 2.54 -20.81 36.52
C ILE A 55 4.04 -20.54 36.45
N GLN A 56 4.79 -20.85 37.51
CA GLN A 56 6.25 -20.69 37.57
C GLN A 56 7.01 -21.91 37.03
N THR A 57 6.32 -22.98 36.63
CA THR A 57 6.99 -24.15 36.05
C THR A 57 7.51 -23.86 34.64
N ALA A 58 8.68 -24.42 34.30
CA ALA A 58 9.27 -24.28 32.97
C ALA A 58 8.35 -24.86 31.88
N GLU A 59 7.63 -25.95 32.20
CA GLU A 59 6.67 -26.59 31.30
C GLU A 59 5.48 -25.67 30.98
N HIS A 60 4.98 -24.90 31.96
CA HIS A 60 3.94 -23.91 31.73
C HIS A 60 4.43 -22.77 30.83
N ALA A 61 5.64 -22.24 31.07
CA ALA A 61 6.22 -21.18 30.26
C ALA A 61 6.35 -21.58 28.78
N MET A 62 6.91 -22.77 28.49
CA MET A 62 7.05 -23.28 27.13
C MET A 62 5.69 -23.48 26.43
N LYS A 63 4.70 -24.05 27.12
CA LYS A 63 3.36 -24.29 26.55
C LYS A 63 2.59 -22.98 26.35
N LYS A 64 2.81 -21.97 27.19
CA LYS A 64 2.22 -20.64 27.06
C LYS A 64 2.74 -19.94 25.82
N GLU A 65 4.06 -19.88 25.63
CA GLU A 65 4.70 -19.27 24.46
C GLU A 65 4.29 -19.93 23.13
N ALA A 66 4.22 -21.26 23.09
CA ALA A 66 3.78 -22.01 21.91
C ALA A 66 2.32 -21.69 21.53
N LYS A 67 1.42 -21.59 22.51
CA LYS A 67 -0.02 -21.33 22.28
C LYS A 67 -0.36 -19.85 22.07
N THR A 68 0.39 -18.91 22.63
CA THR A 68 0.21 -17.48 22.31
C THR A 68 0.68 -17.16 20.89
N SER A 69 1.74 -17.81 20.42
CA SER A 69 2.22 -17.67 19.03
C SER A 69 1.25 -18.26 18.01
N ALA A 70 0.56 -19.36 18.35
CA ALA A 70 -0.46 -19.97 17.48
C ALA A 70 -1.76 -19.14 17.35
N LYS A 71 -2.05 -18.23 18.28
CA LYS A 71 -3.30 -17.44 18.30
C LYS A 71 -3.27 -16.15 17.47
N GLN A 72 -2.10 -15.70 17.00
CA GLN A 72 -1.99 -14.56 16.09
C GLN A 72 -2.26 -14.93 14.61
N GLN A 73 -2.60 -16.19 14.31
CA GLN A 73 -2.78 -16.70 12.94
C GLN A 73 -4.17 -17.26 12.62
N ALA A 74 -5.22 -16.80 13.31
CA ALA A 74 -6.57 -17.30 13.05
C ALA A 74 -7.59 -16.16 12.88
N LEU A 75 -7.69 -15.65 11.65
CA LEU A 75 -8.89 -15.08 11.01
C LEU A 75 -8.56 -14.79 9.52
N LEU A 76 -8.81 -15.76 8.63
CA LEU A 76 -9.23 -15.64 7.21
C LEU A 76 -9.23 -17.03 6.52
N PRO A 77 -10.05 -17.23 5.46
CA PRO A 77 -10.69 -18.51 5.15
C PRO A 77 -9.84 -19.51 4.36
N THR A 78 -10.20 -20.77 4.57
CA THR A 78 -9.87 -22.01 3.88
C THR A 78 -9.56 -21.84 2.38
N THR A 79 -8.28 -21.72 2.03
CA THR A 79 -7.78 -22.20 0.74
C THR A 79 -6.73 -23.26 1.01
N LEU A 80 -6.87 -24.38 0.31
CA LEU A 80 -6.09 -25.60 0.48
C LEU A 80 -4.58 -25.31 0.32
N SER A 81 -3.84 -25.29 1.43
CA SER A 81 -2.41 -25.57 1.42
C SER A 81 -2.08 -26.45 2.62
N ARG A 82 -2.01 -27.73 2.28
CA ARG A 82 -1.57 -28.85 3.12
C ARG A 82 -0.19 -28.56 3.72
N PRO A 83 0.10 -28.97 4.97
CA PRO A 83 1.45 -28.94 5.52
C PRO A 83 2.33 -29.92 4.72
N GLY A 84 3.39 -29.39 4.08
CA GLY A 84 4.34 -30.11 3.23
C GLY A 84 5.78 -29.60 3.43
N PRO A 85 6.79 -30.39 3.04
CA PRO A 85 8.08 -30.52 3.71
C PRO A 85 8.98 -29.28 3.56
N LYS A 86 9.80 -29.01 4.58
CA LYS A 86 10.90 -28.02 4.65
C LYS A 86 11.12 -27.26 3.32
N HIS A 87 10.61 -26.03 3.22
CA HIS A 87 11.02 -25.11 2.16
C HIS A 87 12.55 -25.03 2.20
N SER A 88 13.21 -25.60 1.19
CA SER A 88 14.67 -25.57 1.12
C SER A 88 15.07 -24.17 0.69
N GLN A 89 15.88 -23.50 1.52
CA GLN A 89 16.43 -22.19 1.22
C GLN A 89 17.16 -22.20 -0.13
N PHE A 90 17.93 -23.27 -0.41
CA PHE A 90 18.61 -23.48 -1.68
C PHE A 90 17.64 -23.48 -2.88
N ASN A 91 16.51 -24.18 -2.78
CA ASN A 91 15.53 -24.24 -3.87
C ASN A 91 14.88 -22.87 -4.13
N GLN A 92 14.63 -22.11 -3.06
CA GLN A 92 14.08 -20.76 -3.15
C GLN A 92 15.08 -19.81 -3.83
N ASP A 93 16.35 -19.85 -3.43
CA ASP A 93 17.40 -19.00 -3.97
C ASP A 93 17.73 -19.34 -5.43
N LEU A 94 17.77 -20.63 -5.78
CA LEU A 94 17.93 -21.09 -7.16
C LEU A 94 16.77 -20.62 -8.04
N CYS A 95 15.54 -20.77 -7.58
CA CYS A 95 14.36 -20.31 -8.32
C CYS A 95 14.39 -18.79 -8.52
N ARG A 96 14.71 -18.03 -7.45
CA ARG A 96 14.83 -16.58 -7.50
C ARG A 96 15.91 -16.14 -8.48
N ALA A 97 17.07 -16.79 -8.49
CA ALA A 97 18.17 -16.46 -9.39
C ALA A 97 17.80 -16.67 -10.86
N LEU A 98 17.18 -17.80 -11.20
CA LEU A 98 16.74 -18.10 -12.56
C LEU A 98 15.68 -17.12 -13.05
N VAL A 99 14.64 -16.86 -12.25
CA VAL A 99 13.59 -15.90 -12.59
C VAL A 99 14.16 -14.48 -12.75
N SER A 100 15.06 -14.07 -11.86
CA SER A 100 15.68 -12.73 -11.90
C SER A 100 16.62 -12.53 -13.09
N ALA A 101 17.18 -13.63 -13.61
CA ALA A 101 18.02 -13.64 -14.80
C ALA A 101 17.23 -13.87 -16.11
N ASP A 102 15.89 -13.95 -16.03
CA ASP A 102 15.01 -14.28 -17.16
C ASP A 102 15.34 -15.63 -17.82
N ILE A 103 15.80 -16.59 -17.01
CA ILE A 103 16.16 -17.93 -17.44
C ILE A 103 14.95 -18.85 -17.19
N PRO A 104 14.38 -19.48 -18.23
CA PRO A 104 13.24 -20.34 -18.04
C PRO A 104 13.61 -21.59 -17.23
N LEU A 105 12.75 -21.97 -16.29
CA LEU A 105 12.98 -23.09 -15.37
C LEU A 105 13.17 -24.44 -16.07
N ASN A 106 12.68 -24.59 -17.31
CA ASN A 106 12.88 -25.79 -18.12
C ASN A 106 14.35 -26.07 -18.44
N LYS A 107 15.25 -25.09 -18.28
CA LYS A 107 16.69 -25.30 -18.45
C LYS A 107 17.26 -26.26 -17.41
N LEU A 108 16.59 -26.43 -16.25
CA LEU A 108 16.93 -27.44 -15.25
C LEU A 108 16.59 -28.88 -15.67
N ASN A 109 15.98 -29.09 -16.84
CA ASN A 109 15.81 -30.44 -17.40
C ASN A 109 17.08 -30.95 -18.08
N ASN A 110 18.09 -30.09 -18.29
CA ASN A 110 19.38 -30.48 -18.85
C ASN A 110 20.23 -31.21 -17.78
N LYS A 111 20.54 -32.48 -18.03
CA LYS A 111 21.30 -33.33 -17.11
C LYS A 111 22.71 -32.83 -16.85
N GLU A 112 23.42 -32.32 -17.85
CA GLU A 112 24.79 -31.80 -17.68
C GLU A 112 24.80 -30.58 -16.74
N LEU A 113 23.83 -29.68 -16.92
CA LEU A 113 23.68 -28.51 -16.04
C LEU A 113 23.35 -28.93 -14.60
N VAL A 114 22.43 -29.89 -14.44
CA VAL A 114 22.06 -30.43 -13.12
C VAL A 114 23.26 -31.09 -12.46
N SER A 115 23.97 -31.99 -13.15
CA SER A 115 25.15 -32.67 -12.62
C SER A 115 26.27 -31.69 -12.26
N PHE A 116 26.46 -30.64 -13.04
CA PHE A 116 27.38 -29.56 -12.70
C PHE A 116 26.95 -28.86 -11.41
N LEU A 117 25.70 -28.40 -11.31
CA LEU A 117 25.20 -27.70 -10.13
C LEU A 117 25.25 -28.57 -8.87
N GLU A 118 24.82 -29.82 -8.95
CA GLU A 118 24.85 -30.77 -7.84
C GLU A 118 26.29 -31.04 -7.36
N LYS A 119 27.25 -31.16 -8.29
CA LYS A 119 28.67 -31.37 -7.97
C LYS A 119 29.30 -30.23 -7.19
N TYR A 120 28.95 -28.98 -7.49
CA TYR A 120 29.58 -27.81 -6.88
C TYR A 120 28.79 -27.22 -5.70
N THR A 121 27.55 -27.64 -5.50
CA THR A 121 26.70 -27.11 -4.42
C THR A 121 26.44 -28.12 -3.30
N ASP A 122 26.73 -29.41 -3.53
CA ASP A 122 26.36 -30.52 -2.63
C ASP A 122 24.86 -30.54 -2.26
N GLN A 123 24.02 -29.91 -3.08
CA GLN A 123 22.58 -29.84 -2.93
C GLN A 123 21.91 -30.49 -4.13
N LYS A 124 20.82 -31.23 -3.88
CA LYS A 124 20.02 -31.82 -4.96
C LYS A 124 19.25 -30.73 -5.69
N VAL A 125 19.37 -30.68 -7.02
CA VAL A 125 18.64 -29.69 -7.81
C VAL A 125 17.18 -30.10 -7.96
N PRO A 126 16.21 -29.22 -7.64
CA PRO A 126 14.80 -29.52 -7.79
C PRO A 126 14.37 -29.56 -9.26
N SER A 127 13.38 -30.39 -9.58
CA SER A 127 12.81 -30.42 -10.93
C SER A 127 12.06 -29.12 -11.24
N GLU A 128 11.95 -28.79 -12.53
CA GLU A 128 11.18 -27.64 -13.02
C GLU A 128 9.74 -27.63 -12.45
N SER A 129 9.07 -28.78 -12.41
CA SER A 129 7.73 -28.94 -11.84
C SER A 129 7.67 -28.62 -10.35
N THR A 130 8.70 -29.01 -9.59
CA THR A 130 8.81 -28.70 -8.16
C THR A 130 8.95 -27.20 -7.92
N LEU A 131 9.81 -26.53 -8.69
CA LEU A 131 10.00 -25.08 -8.59
C LEU A 131 8.72 -24.32 -8.96
N ARG A 132 8.09 -24.71 -10.09
CA ARG A 132 6.88 -24.08 -10.59
C ARG A 132 5.71 -24.15 -9.61
N LYS A 133 5.53 -25.28 -8.91
CA LYS A 133 4.38 -25.48 -8.01
C LYS A 133 4.59 -24.86 -6.63
N ASN A 134 5.81 -24.95 -6.09
CA ASN A 134 6.03 -24.67 -4.67
C ASN A 134 6.75 -23.34 -4.41
N TYR A 135 7.42 -22.74 -5.41
CA TYR A 135 8.28 -21.57 -5.18
C TYR A 135 7.92 -20.39 -6.09
N VAL A 136 7.47 -20.64 -7.32
CA VAL A 136 7.03 -19.57 -8.24
C VAL A 136 5.85 -18.76 -7.70
N PRO A 137 4.80 -19.36 -7.09
CA PRO A 137 3.70 -18.58 -6.52
C PRO A 137 4.17 -17.64 -5.42
N ASP A 138 5.01 -18.12 -4.50
CA ASP A 138 5.55 -17.32 -3.40
C ASP A 138 6.42 -16.17 -3.91
N LEU A 139 7.30 -16.42 -4.88
CA LEU A 139 8.11 -15.38 -5.52
C LEU A 139 7.26 -14.37 -6.27
N SER A 140 6.19 -14.82 -6.91
CA SER A 140 5.24 -13.94 -7.61
C SER A 140 4.51 -13.06 -6.61
N ASN A 141 4.01 -13.63 -5.51
CA ASN A 141 3.34 -12.90 -4.44
C ASN A 141 4.29 -11.91 -3.76
N GLU A 142 5.51 -12.32 -3.42
CA GLU A 142 6.53 -11.43 -2.85
C GLU A 142 6.86 -10.26 -3.81
N THR A 143 6.94 -10.54 -5.12
CA THR A 143 7.15 -9.50 -6.13
C THR A 143 5.94 -8.59 -6.25
N LEU A 144 4.72 -9.13 -6.23
CA LEU A 144 3.47 -8.36 -6.24
C LEU A 144 3.32 -7.50 -4.98
N ASP A 145 3.75 -7.99 -3.82
CA ASP A 145 3.68 -7.23 -2.56
C ASP A 145 4.72 -6.11 -2.53
N ARG A 146 5.96 -6.36 -3.00
CA ARG A 146 6.94 -5.29 -3.27
C ARG A 146 6.41 -4.25 -4.28
N LEU A 147 5.65 -4.72 -5.27
CA LEU A 147 4.95 -3.89 -6.24
C LEU A 147 3.66 -3.28 -5.69
N ARG A 148 3.14 -3.64 -4.51
CA ARG A 148 1.94 -3.01 -3.92
C ARG A 148 2.32 -1.93 -2.92
N GLU A 149 3.42 -2.10 -2.20
CA GLU A 149 3.92 -1.10 -1.27
C GLU A 149 4.39 0.18 -2.00
N LYS A 150 5.14 0.04 -3.10
CA LYS A 150 5.71 1.19 -3.84
C LYS A 150 4.69 2.07 -4.57
N PRO A 151 3.65 1.54 -5.24
CA PRO A 151 2.61 2.37 -5.86
C PRO A 151 1.72 3.07 -4.86
N MET A 152 1.56 2.56 -3.63
CA MET A 152 0.85 3.30 -2.58
C MET A 152 1.56 4.61 -2.23
N ALA A 153 2.89 4.64 -2.25
CA ALA A 153 3.65 5.88 -2.08
C ALA A 153 3.47 6.85 -3.26
N CYS A 154 3.54 6.37 -4.50
CA CYS A 154 3.33 7.20 -5.70
C CYS A 154 1.88 7.74 -5.77
N THR A 155 0.91 6.91 -5.42
CA THR A 155 -0.51 7.25 -5.27
C THR A 155 -0.69 8.40 -4.28
N GLY A 156 -0.14 8.25 -3.07
CA GLY A 156 -0.24 9.28 -2.03
C GLY A 156 0.41 10.60 -2.44
N LEU A 157 1.57 10.55 -3.11
CA LEU A 157 2.26 11.74 -3.61
C LEU A 157 1.42 12.48 -4.67
N LEU A 158 0.76 11.74 -5.56
CA LEU A 158 -0.11 12.31 -6.60
C LEU A 158 -1.40 12.90 -6.04
N GLU A 159 -2.02 12.24 -5.06
CA GLU A 159 -3.18 12.79 -4.35
C GLU A 159 -2.80 14.06 -3.59
N LEU A 160 -1.64 14.05 -2.93
CA LEU A 160 -1.11 15.23 -2.24
C LEU A 160 -0.82 16.37 -3.21
N ALA A 161 -0.20 16.08 -4.36
CA ALA A 161 0.05 17.08 -5.40
C ALA A 161 -1.25 17.76 -5.86
N ARG A 162 -2.33 16.98 -6.06
CA ARG A 162 -3.64 17.52 -6.41
C ARG A 162 -4.28 18.35 -5.31
N ALA A 163 -4.07 17.98 -4.05
CA ALA A 163 -4.58 18.73 -2.91
C ALA A 163 -3.82 20.06 -2.71
N VAL A 164 -2.53 20.08 -3.01
CA VAL A 164 -1.66 21.26 -2.87
C VAL A 164 -1.80 22.23 -4.04
N MET A 165 -2.18 21.75 -5.23
CA MET A 165 -2.39 22.57 -6.44
C MET A 165 -3.86 22.58 -6.87
N PRO A 166 -4.77 23.18 -6.08
CA PRO A 166 -6.21 23.18 -6.38
C PRO A 166 -6.53 23.95 -7.67
N ASP A 167 -5.77 24.99 -8.00
CA ASP A 167 -6.01 25.83 -9.18
C ASP A 167 -5.81 25.08 -10.49
N VAL A 168 -4.87 24.11 -10.51
CA VAL A 168 -4.72 23.19 -11.64
C VAL A 168 -6.00 22.37 -11.82
N ASN A 169 -6.62 21.87 -10.75
CA ASN A 169 -7.90 21.14 -10.87
C ASN A 169 -9.02 22.03 -11.40
N VAL A 170 -9.10 23.28 -10.92
CA VAL A 170 -10.07 24.27 -11.40
C VAL A 170 -9.85 24.53 -12.88
N LEU A 171 -8.62 24.79 -13.32
CA LEU A 171 -8.25 24.96 -14.74
C LEU A 171 -8.71 23.77 -15.59
N LEU A 172 -8.29 22.55 -15.23
CA LEU A 172 -8.62 21.34 -15.99
C LEU A 172 -10.14 21.15 -16.14
N SER A 173 -10.89 21.43 -15.07
CA SER A 173 -12.34 21.23 -15.08
C SER A 173 -13.09 22.34 -15.82
N THR A 174 -12.68 23.60 -15.66
CA THR A 174 -13.36 24.78 -16.24
C THR A 174 -13.09 24.88 -17.73
N VAL A 175 -11.83 24.76 -18.16
CA VAL A 175 -11.45 24.83 -19.56
C VAL A 175 -12.03 23.65 -20.34
N LYS A 176 -12.07 22.45 -19.76
CA LYS A 176 -12.81 21.32 -20.34
C LYS A 176 -14.27 21.67 -20.61
N LYS A 177 -14.97 22.29 -19.64
CA LYS A 177 -16.38 22.70 -19.79
C LYS A 177 -16.56 23.85 -20.78
N VAL A 178 -15.57 24.73 -20.94
CA VAL A 178 -15.57 25.77 -21.98
C VAL A 178 -15.58 25.15 -23.38
N PHE A 179 -14.81 24.09 -23.63
CA PHE A 179 -14.79 23.49 -24.97
C PHE A 179 -15.79 22.33 -25.16
N LEU A 180 -16.42 21.87 -24.09
CA LEU A 180 -17.40 20.78 -24.15
C LEU A 180 -18.63 21.20 -24.97
N LYS A 181 -18.94 20.41 -26.01
CA LYS A 181 -20.10 20.61 -26.91
C LYS A 181 -20.20 22.03 -27.51
N ALA A 182 -19.08 22.71 -27.76
CA ALA A 182 -19.08 24.06 -28.32
C ALA A 182 -18.25 24.20 -29.61
N PRO A 183 -18.85 23.95 -30.79
CA PRO A 183 -18.15 23.99 -32.07
C PRO A 183 -17.53 25.35 -32.39
N SER A 184 -18.24 26.45 -32.14
CA SER A 184 -17.75 27.82 -32.40
C SER A 184 -16.49 28.16 -31.58
N ARG A 185 -16.44 27.75 -30.31
CA ARG A 185 -15.28 27.96 -29.44
C ARG A 185 -14.07 27.12 -29.87
N LYS A 186 -14.32 25.86 -30.29
CA LYS A 186 -13.27 25.00 -30.86
C LYS A 186 -12.72 25.56 -32.17
N GLU A 187 -13.58 26.14 -33.00
CA GLU A 187 -13.16 26.75 -34.25
C GLU A 187 -12.33 28.00 -34.00
N ARG A 188 -12.73 28.86 -33.05
CA ARG A 188 -11.93 30.00 -32.63
C ARG A 188 -10.55 29.59 -32.09
N PHE A 189 -10.47 28.49 -31.36
CA PHE A 189 -9.19 27.94 -30.91
C PHE A 189 -8.27 27.61 -32.11
N ARG A 190 -8.80 26.92 -33.13
CA ARG A 190 -8.06 26.59 -34.36
C ARG A 190 -7.63 27.81 -35.17
N GLN A 191 -8.44 28.87 -35.18
CA GLN A 191 -8.09 30.12 -35.85
C GLN A 191 -6.91 30.84 -35.20
N ILE A 192 -6.79 30.74 -33.87
CA ILE A 192 -5.68 31.35 -33.11
C ILE A 192 -4.44 30.46 -33.17
N SER A 193 -4.62 29.15 -33.21
CA SER A 193 -3.54 28.18 -33.34
C SER A 193 -4.01 26.93 -34.07
N ASP A 194 -3.47 26.69 -35.26
CA ASP A 194 -3.69 25.49 -36.07
C ASP A 194 -2.79 24.31 -35.66
N THR A 195 -1.62 24.61 -35.10
CA THR A 195 -0.58 23.64 -34.72
C THR A 195 -0.85 22.95 -33.38
N VAL A 196 -1.46 23.64 -32.43
CA VAL A 196 -1.76 23.08 -31.09
C VAL A 196 -3.08 22.29 -31.11
N PRO A 197 -3.09 21.03 -30.63
CA PRO A 197 -4.32 20.24 -30.55
C PRO A 197 -5.29 20.84 -29.53
N LEU A 198 -6.58 20.57 -29.68
CA LEU A 198 -7.59 21.05 -28.73
C LEU A 198 -7.29 20.54 -27.30
N PRO A 199 -7.66 21.32 -26.27
CA PRO A 199 -7.42 20.91 -24.89
C PRO A 199 -8.00 19.52 -24.59
N PRO A 200 -7.22 18.64 -23.92
CA PRO A 200 -7.65 17.29 -23.64
C PRO A 200 -8.85 17.30 -22.68
N SER A 201 -9.64 16.23 -22.73
CA SER A 201 -10.77 16.02 -21.83
C SER A 201 -10.38 15.01 -20.74
N PRO A 202 -9.69 15.42 -19.67
CA PRO A 202 -9.20 14.49 -18.66
C PRO A 202 -10.37 13.77 -17.97
N VAL A 203 -10.14 12.49 -17.65
CA VAL A 203 -10.93 11.75 -16.69
C VAL A 203 -10.30 12.02 -15.33
N VAL A 204 -10.82 13.03 -14.64
CA VAL A 204 -10.23 13.59 -13.40
C VAL A 204 -9.97 12.52 -12.32
N THR A 205 -10.66 11.37 -12.35
CA THR A 205 -10.48 10.23 -11.44
C THR A 205 -9.33 9.27 -11.80
N ARG A 206 -8.63 9.46 -12.93
CA ARG A 206 -7.46 8.66 -13.34
C ARG A 206 -6.22 9.56 -13.44
N TRP A 207 -5.19 9.28 -12.64
CA TRP A 207 -3.99 10.15 -12.57
C TRP A 207 -3.27 10.28 -13.90
N GLY A 208 -3.17 9.22 -14.72
CA GLY A 208 -2.57 9.31 -16.05
C GLY A 208 -3.17 10.44 -16.89
N THR A 209 -4.49 10.46 -17.01
CA THR A 209 -5.19 11.50 -17.79
C THR A 209 -5.13 12.88 -17.14
N TRP A 210 -5.03 12.97 -15.81
CA TRP A 210 -4.88 14.24 -15.11
C TRP A 210 -3.50 14.84 -15.36
N ILE A 211 -2.44 14.03 -15.23
CA ILE A 211 -1.06 14.44 -15.47
C ILE A 211 -0.90 14.85 -16.94
N GLU A 212 -1.38 14.04 -17.88
CA GLU A 212 -1.33 14.37 -19.31
C GLU A 212 -2.02 15.70 -19.62
N ALA A 213 -3.19 15.96 -19.03
CA ALA A 213 -3.86 17.23 -19.22
C ALA A 213 -3.05 18.39 -18.62
N ALA A 214 -2.52 18.24 -17.41
CA ALA A 214 -1.67 19.26 -16.79
C ALA A 214 -0.39 19.52 -17.62
N LEU A 215 0.24 18.47 -18.17
CA LEU A 215 1.39 18.58 -19.07
C LEU A 215 1.04 19.36 -20.34
N TYR A 216 -0.13 19.08 -20.94
CA TYR A 216 -0.62 19.84 -22.08
C TYR A 216 -0.78 21.33 -21.75
N TYR A 217 -1.39 21.68 -20.61
CA TYR A 217 -1.55 23.08 -20.23
C TYR A 217 -0.22 23.74 -19.86
N ALA A 218 0.73 23.01 -19.30
CA ALA A 218 2.08 23.52 -19.06
C ALA A 218 2.78 23.91 -20.38
N ASP A 219 2.62 23.10 -21.43
CA ASP A 219 3.23 23.34 -22.75
C ASP A 219 2.54 24.42 -23.56
N ASN A 220 1.22 24.57 -23.38
CA ASN A 220 0.38 25.40 -24.23
C ASN A 220 -0.29 26.55 -23.44
N PHE A 221 0.27 26.92 -22.29
CA PHE A 221 -0.36 27.84 -21.33
C PHE A 221 -0.76 29.17 -21.99
N GLU A 222 0.18 29.82 -22.68
CA GLU A 222 -0.05 31.14 -23.27
C GLU A 222 -1.08 31.10 -24.40
N ILE A 223 -1.06 30.05 -25.22
CA ILE A 223 -2.02 29.88 -26.32
C ILE A 223 -3.42 29.66 -25.76
N VAL A 224 -3.56 28.75 -24.78
CA VAL A 224 -4.84 28.51 -24.11
C VAL A 224 -5.35 29.79 -23.43
N LYS A 225 -4.47 30.52 -22.74
CA LYS A 225 -4.80 31.78 -22.09
C LYS A 225 -5.34 32.81 -23.08
N CYS A 226 -4.60 33.05 -24.17
CA CYS A 226 -5.01 33.96 -25.24
C CYS A 226 -6.39 33.59 -25.83
N VAL A 227 -6.63 32.31 -26.11
CA VAL A 227 -7.91 31.86 -26.65
C VAL A 227 -9.05 32.09 -25.66
N VAL A 228 -8.87 31.70 -24.40
CA VAL A 228 -9.91 31.82 -23.37
C VAL A 228 -10.22 33.29 -23.05
N GLU A 229 -9.21 34.16 -23.03
CA GLU A 229 -9.38 35.61 -22.86
C GLU A 229 -10.08 36.29 -24.05
N SER A 230 -10.03 35.69 -25.25
CA SER A 230 -10.70 36.23 -26.44
C SER A 230 -12.23 36.11 -26.41
N PHE A 231 -12.79 35.34 -25.48
CA PHE A 231 -14.23 35.14 -25.35
C PHE A 231 -14.86 36.10 -24.33
N ASP A 232 -16.15 36.38 -24.52
CA ASP A 232 -16.93 37.14 -23.55
C ASP A 232 -16.99 36.43 -22.18
N PRO A 233 -16.57 37.09 -21.08
CA PRO A 233 -16.66 36.52 -19.73
C PRO A 233 -18.07 36.09 -19.33
N THR A 234 -19.11 36.74 -19.88
CA THR A 234 -20.51 36.44 -19.50
C THR A 234 -21.13 35.27 -20.25
N ALA A 235 -20.44 34.76 -21.27
CA ALA A 235 -20.93 33.66 -22.12
C ALA A 235 -21.23 32.37 -21.33
N SER A 236 -20.53 32.12 -20.21
CA SER A 236 -20.92 31.11 -19.23
C SER A 236 -20.21 31.29 -17.89
N VAL A 237 -20.75 30.70 -16.83
CA VAL A 237 -20.09 30.67 -15.50
C VAL A 237 -18.68 30.06 -15.61
N HIS A 238 -18.53 28.98 -16.37
CA HIS A 238 -17.24 28.33 -16.58
C HIS A 238 -16.26 29.16 -17.42
N MET A 239 -16.75 30.06 -18.29
CA MET A 239 -15.88 30.96 -19.05
C MET A 239 -15.24 32.00 -18.13
N LYS A 240 -16.05 32.67 -17.31
CA LYS A 240 -15.57 33.63 -16.31
C LYS A 240 -14.58 32.96 -15.35
N GLU A 241 -14.91 31.77 -14.87
CA GLU A 241 -14.06 31.00 -13.97
C GLU A 241 -12.74 30.59 -14.63
N ALA A 242 -12.77 30.13 -15.88
CA ALA A 242 -11.56 29.81 -16.65
C ALA A 242 -10.66 31.04 -16.86
N GLN A 243 -11.23 32.21 -17.16
CA GLN A 243 -10.47 33.45 -17.30
C GLN A 243 -9.86 33.90 -15.98
N ASN A 244 -10.56 33.72 -14.86
CA ASN A 244 -10.04 34.07 -13.54
C ASN A 244 -8.86 33.16 -13.15
N VAL A 245 -8.99 31.84 -13.31
CA VAL A 245 -7.93 30.91 -12.91
C VAL A 245 -6.67 31.10 -13.76
N LEU A 246 -6.80 31.39 -15.06
CA LEU A 246 -5.68 31.67 -15.97
C LEU A 246 -4.93 32.99 -15.65
N LYS A 247 -5.48 33.83 -14.78
CA LYS A 247 -4.86 35.07 -14.29
C LYS A 247 -4.21 34.93 -12.92
N MET A 248 -4.35 33.78 -12.24
CA MET A 248 -3.79 33.58 -10.91
C MET A 248 -2.26 33.53 -10.96
N ASP A 249 -1.63 34.35 -10.13
CA ASP A 249 -0.19 34.35 -9.90
C ASP A 249 0.18 33.07 -9.13
N GLY A 250 0.81 32.09 -9.79
CA GLY A 250 1.15 30.78 -9.21
C GLY A 250 0.70 29.58 -10.04
N LEU A 251 -0.34 29.72 -10.87
CA LEU A 251 -0.85 28.59 -11.67
C LEU A 251 0.21 28.10 -12.69
N ARG A 252 0.96 29.03 -13.27
CA ARG A 252 1.99 28.71 -14.25
C ARG A 252 3.16 27.97 -13.60
N GLU A 253 3.55 28.40 -12.41
CA GLU A 253 4.58 27.79 -11.59
C GLU A 253 4.19 26.36 -11.19
N ASP A 254 2.95 26.14 -10.78
CA ASP A 254 2.40 24.82 -10.46
C ASP A 254 2.42 23.88 -11.69
N LEU A 255 2.02 24.38 -12.87
CA LEU A 255 2.08 23.62 -14.12
C LEU A 255 3.52 23.27 -14.52
N ILE A 256 4.46 24.21 -14.37
CA ILE A 256 5.89 23.97 -14.60
C ILE A 256 6.43 22.92 -13.63
N PHE A 257 6.03 22.98 -12.37
CA PHE A 257 6.41 21.99 -11.36
C PHE A 257 5.91 20.59 -11.73
N ILE A 258 4.63 20.47 -12.11
CA ILE A 258 4.05 19.20 -12.58
C ILE A 258 4.85 18.67 -13.78
N ARG A 259 5.16 19.54 -14.73
CA ARG A 259 5.96 19.17 -15.91
C ARG A 259 7.35 18.67 -15.54
N ALA A 260 8.05 19.37 -14.66
CA ALA A 260 9.41 19.02 -14.30
C ALA A 260 9.49 17.72 -13.48
N ASN A 261 8.48 17.42 -12.65
CA ASN A 261 8.58 16.37 -11.64
C ASN A 261 7.67 15.16 -11.88
N LEU A 262 6.53 15.31 -12.56
CA LEU A 262 5.53 14.25 -12.72
C LEU A 262 5.48 13.67 -14.14
N VAL A 263 6.23 14.24 -15.09
CA VAL A 263 6.34 13.71 -16.47
C VAL A 263 6.88 12.29 -16.52
N CYS A 264 7.75 11.93 -15.57
CA CYS A 264 8.30 10.57 -15.45
C CYS A 264 7.21 9.52 -15.20
N ILE A 265 6.14 9.89 -14.49
CA ILE A 265 5.01 9.02 -14.17
C ILE A 265 4.19 8.74 -15.44
N SER A 266 3.84 9.77 -16.21
CA SER A 266 3.12 9.59 -17.48
C SER A 266 3.93 8.70 -18.44
N SER A 267 5.24 8.95 -18.55
CA SER A 267 6.14 8.14 -19.37
C SER A 267 6.22 6.68 -18.91
N ALA A 268 6.21 6.45 -17.60
CA ALA A 268 6.24 5.10 -17.03
C ALA A 268 4.93 4.35 -17.24
N ILE A 269 3.78 5.01 -17.05
CA ILE A 269 2.45 4.43 -17.33
C ILE A 269 2.39 3.96 -18.79
N LEU A 270 2.75 4.84 -19.74
CA LEU A 270 2.74 4.50 -21.16
C LEU A 270 3.69 3.36 -21.53
N LYS A 271 4.82 3.21 -20.81
CA LYS A 271 5.72 2.06 -20.99
C LYS A 271 5.06 0.79 -20.46
N LEU A 272 4.55 0.82 -19.23
CA LEU A 272 3.94 -0.33 -18.55
C LEU A 272 2.65 -0.82 -19.22
N GLU A 273 1.92 0.07 -19.90
CA GLU A 273 0.72 -0.27 -20.68
C GLU A 273 1.03 -0.96 -22.01
N LYS A 274 2.28 -0.91 -22.51
CA LYS A 274 2.67 -1.65 -23.73
C LYS A 274 2.86 -3.14 -23.43
N GLU A 275 2.26 -3.98 -24.26
CA GLU A 275 2.45 -5.43 -24.21
C GLU A 275 3.90 -5.83 -24.52
N GLY A 276 4.40 -6.87 -23.85
CA GLY A 276 5.71 -7.49 -24.15
C GLY A 276 6.87 -7.09 -23.24
N LEU A 277 6.65 -6.29 -22.17
CA LEU A 277 7.68 -6.04 -21.17
C LEU A 277 7.90 -7.26 -20.26
N THR A 278 9.16 -7.62 -20.03
CA THR A 278 9.52 -8.61 -19.01
C THR A 278 9.28 -8.04 -17.61
N LEU A 279 9.04 -8.91 -16.62
CA LEU A 279 8.83 -8.49 -15.23
C LEU A 279 9.98 -7.63 -14.71
N LYS A 280 11.22 -8.01 -15.02
CA LYS A 280 12.42 -7.24 -14.68
C LYS A 280 12.39 -5.83 -15.27
N SER A 281 12.10 -5.71 -16.57
CA SER A 281 12.01 -4.42 -17.25
C SER A 281 10.90 -3.54 -16.66
N SER A 282 9.75 -4.14 -16.32
CA SER A 282 8.65 -3.44 -15.64
C SER A 282 9.06 -2.95 -14.24
N MET A 283 9.81 -3.76 -13.49
CA MET A 283 10.35 -3.38 -12.19
C MET A 283 11.37 -2.23 -12.30
N ASP A 284 12.23 -2.26 -13.32
CA ASP A 284 13.21 -1.19 -13.58
C ASP A 284 12.51 0.14 -13.90
N VAL A 285 11.40 0.09 -14.66
CA VAL A 285 10.56 1.28 -14.94
C VAL A 285 9.96 1.84 -13.65
N VAL A 286 9.37 1.00 -12.80
CA VAL A 286 8.78 1.44 -11.51
C VAL A 286 9.86 1.98 -10.58
N GLN A 287 11.02 1.33 -10.52
CA GLN A 287 12.14 1.79 -9.68
C GLN A 287 12.66 3.14 -10.16
N GLY A 288 12.79 3.36 -11.48
CA GLY A 288 13.20 4.65 -12.02
C GLY A 288 12.24 5.79 -11.66
N VAL A 289 10.93 5.51 -11.58
CA VAL A 289 9.95 6.49 -11.07
C VAL A 289 10.18 6.78 -9.60
N VAL A 290 10.34 5.74 -8.77
CA VAL A 290 10.60 5.90 -7.32
C VAL A 290 11.85 6.73 -7.09
N ASP A 291 12.93 6.44 -7.79
CA ASP A 291 14.19 7.18 -7.67
C ASP A 291 14.01 8.64 -8.10
N SER A 292 13.28 8.88 -9.19
CA SER A 292 12.93 10.21 -9.70
C SER A 292 11.94 10.98 -8.83
N LEU A 293 11.28 10.35 -7.86
CA LEU A 293 10.38 11.04 -6.92
C LEU A 293 10.98 11.12 -5.52
N SER A 294 12.01 10.32 -5.21
CA SER A 294 12.69 10.30 -3.91
C SER A 294 13.30 11.65 -3.52
N HIS A 295 13.68 12.48 -4.50
CA HIS A 295 14.18 13.84 -4.23
C HIS A 295 13.09 14.81 -3.80
N LEU A 296 11.82 14.49 -4.06
CA LEU A 296 10.68 15.30 -3.65
C LEU A 296 10.35 15.10 -2.17
N GLU A 297 10.51 13.89 -1.65
CA GLU A 297 10.35 13.59 -0.22
C GLU A 297 11.34 14.37 0.66
N LYS A 298 12.52 14.69 0.12
CA LYS A 298 13.59 15.41 0.83
C LYS A 298 13.53 16.93 0.70
N LYS A 299 12.65 17.47 -0.15
CA LYS A 299 12.49 18.92 -0.30
C LYS A 299 11.36 19.42 0.59
N ASP A 300 11.70 20.39 1.43
CA ASP A 300 10.89 21.29 2.29
C ASP A 300 9.53 21.77 1.72
N TYR A 301 9.29 21.56 0.43
CA TYR A 301 8.09 21.96 -0.32
C TYR A 301 6.84 21.21 0.13
N PHE A 302 6.94 19.89 0.33
CA PHE A 302 5.81 19.09 0.82
C PHE A 302 5.57 19.29 2.32
N GLU A 303 6.62 19.60 3.09
CA GLU A 303 6.50 19.84 4.53
C GLU A 303 5.84 21.18 4.85
N LYS A 304 6.15 22.24 4.09
CA LYS A 304 5.47 23.54 4.21
C LYS A 304 3.99 23.47 3.82
N SER A 305 3.65 22.70 2.78
CA SER A 305 2.26 22.52 2.32
C SER A 305 1.47 21.54 3.21
N ALA A 306 2.11 20.52 3.79
CA ALA A 306 1.50 19.67 4.82
C ALA A 306 1.19 20.46 6.10
N ARG A 307 2.06 21.40 6.50
CA ARG A 307 1.76 22.36 7.59
C ARG A 307 0.60 23.30 7.25
N PHE A 308 0.40 23.67 5.99
CA PHE A 308 -0.76 24.46 5.55
C PHE A 308 -2.06 23.65 5.66
N LEU A 309 -2.06 22.38 5.23
CA LEU A 309 -3.21 21.46 5.36
C LEU A 309 -3.51 21.07 6.82
N LEU A 310 -2.50 20.98 7.68
CA LEU A 310 -2.68 20.78 9.12
C LEU A 310 -3.22 22.05 9.80
N LYS A 311 -2.83 23.24 9.36
CA LYS A 311 -3.37 24.51 9.89
C LYS A 311 -4.83 24.73 9.50
N THR A 312 -5.24 24.39 8.29
CA THR A 312 -6.64 24.57 7.83
C THR A 312 -7.62 23.58 8.48
N LYS A 313 -7.16 22.42 8.95
CA LYS A 313 -7.96 21.50 9.78
C LYS A 313 -8.15 21.99 11.23
N VAL A 314 -7.25 22.81 11.76
CA VAL A 314 -7.34 23.34 13.14
C VAL A 314 -8.22 24.58 13.22
N THR A 315 -8.57 25.21 12.09
CA THR A 315 -9.43 26.41 12.05
C THR A 315 -10.90 26.10 11.71
N ALA A 316 -11.27 24.81 11.63
CA ALA A 316 -12.61 24.37 11.23
C ALA A 316 -13.41 23.68 12.36
N ASP A 317 -12.97 23.82 13.61
CA ASP A 317 -13.72 23.47 14.82
C ASP A 317 -14.13 24.74 15.60
#